data_AF-A0A0R3PB28-F1
#
_entry.id   AF-A0A0R3PB28-F1
#
_cell.length_a   1.000
_cell.length_b   1.000
_cell.length_c   1.000
_cell.angle_alpha   90.00
_cell.angle_beta   90.00
_cell.angle_gamma   90.00
#
_symmetry.space_group_name_H-M   'P 1'
#
loop_
_entity.id
_entity.type
_entity.pdbx_description
1 polymer ?
#
loop_
_entity_poly.entity_id
_entity_poly.type
_entity_poly.pdbx_seq_one_letter_code
_entity_poly.pdbx_strand_id
1 'polypeptide(L)'
;LLILYSQSVVFLVLLHSYNEHWLHTGVNFALFESLTVLALLSHVKTMLTDPGSVPKGNATEENIERLQAAEEFKVIYKCQKCCSIKPRRAHHCSVCDRCIRRMDHHCPWVNNCVGEANQKYFVLFTLYIALLSFHALYWGIWQFLLCVGKEWQSCSNLGPPGTTLMLIFLMFEAILFAIFTSVMFGTQLSAICSDETAIESLKRGSEDRQKVLSWKKNMQSVFGGPCSLRWLNPLVEPYVSKPAFEYSV
;
A
#
# COMPACT_ATOMS: atom_id res chain seq x y z
N LEU A 1 11.98 -1.44 -13.43
CA LEU A 1 12.03 -2.07 -14.77
C LEU A 1 10.67 -2.08 -15.44
N LEU A 2 9.65 -2.69 -14.81
CA LEU A 2 8.31 -2.84 -15.39
C LEU A 2 7.59 -1.50 -15.65
N ILE A 3 7.62 -0.56 -14.68
CA ILE A 3 7.14 0.82 -14.90
C ILE A 3 7.87 1.53 -16.06
N LEU A 4 9.18 1.27 -16.25
CA LEU A 4 9.91 1.88 -17.36
C LEU A 4 9.50 1.28 -18.71
N TYR A 5 9.17 -0.02 -18.71
CA TYR A 5 8.64 -0.69 -19.89
C TYR A 5 7.27 -0.11 -20.26
N SER A 6 6.34 -0.03 -19.31
CA SER A 6 5.02 0.57 -19.57
C SER A 6 5.13 2.03 -20.03
N GLN A 7 6.02 2.81 -19.43
CA GLN A 7 6.33 4.17 -19.88
C GLN A 7 6.84 4.21 -21.33
N SER A 8 7.73 3.28 -21.70
CA SER A 8 8.23 3.17 -23.07
C SER A 8 7.10 2.86 -24.06
N VAL A 9 6.14 2.00 -23.69
CA VAL A 9 4.97 1.70 -24.52
C VAL A 9 4.06 2.93 -24.67
N VAL A 10 3.85 3.71 -23.61
CA VAL A 10 3.08 4.96 -23.67
C VAL A 10 3.68 5.92 -24.70
N PHE A 11 4.99 6.17 -24.64
CA PHE A 11 5.65 7.10 -25.55
C PHE A 11 5.78 6.61 -27.00
N LEU A 12 6.11 5.33 -27.19
CA LEU A 12 6.40 4.79 -28.52
C LEU A 12 5.14 4.36 -29.30
N VAL A 13 4.07 4.04 -28.58
CA VAL A 13 2.84 3.49 -29.17
C VAL A 13 1.62 4.33 -28.82
N LEU A 14 1.28 4.50 -27.54
CA LEU A 14 -0.03 5.05 -27.15
C LEU A 14 -0.18 6.55 -27.45
N LEU A 15 0.91 7.32 -27.41
CA LEU A 15 0.92 8.74 -27.75
C LEU A 15 0.84 9.01 -29.26
N HIS A 16 1.06 8.02 -30.12
CA HIS A 16 1.02 8.23 -31.57
C HIS A 16 -0.35 8.73 -32.06
N SER A 17 -1.42 8.30 -31.41
CA SER A 17 -2.79 8.70 -31.71
C SER A 17 -3.13 10.15 -31.31
N TYR A 18 -2.18 10.92 -30.77
CA TYR A 18 -2.42 12.27 -30.26
C TYR A 18 -2.94 13.23 -31.35
N ASN A 19 -2.42 13.16 -32.57
CA ASN A 19 -2.84 14.09 -33.63
C ASN A 19 -4.32 13.91 -34.03
N GLU A 20 -4.82 12.66 -34.04
CA GLU A 20 -6.22 12.37 -34.36
C GLU A 20 -7.14 12.49 -33.14
N HIS A 21 -6.63 12.16 -31.94
CA HIS A 21 -7.42 12.00 -30.72
C HIS A 21 -6.85 12.79 -29.52
N TRP A 22 -6.38 14.01 -29.75
CA TRP A 22 -5.60 14.82 -28.79
C TRP A 22 -6.21 14.91 -27.39
N LEU A 23 -7.53 15.08 -27.28
CA LEU A 23 -8.21 15.21 -25.98
C LEU A 23 -8.20 13.89 -25.22
N HIS A 24 -8.56 12.79 -25.89
CA HIS A 24 -8.53 11.45 -25.29
C HIS A 24 -7.11 11.08 -24.90
N THR A 25 -6.15 11.18 -25.83
CA THR A 25 -4.76 10.83 -25.60
C THR A 25 -4.13 11.72 -24.51
N GLY A 26 -4.40 13.03 -24.53
CA GLY A 26 -3.88 13.97 -23.53
C GLY A 26 -4.40 13.72 -22.12
N VAL A 27 -5.71 13.46 -21.96
CA VAL A 27 -6.31 13.13 -20.66
C VAL A 27 -5.77 11.80 -20.13
N ASN A 28 -5.70 10.77 -20.97
CA ASN A 28 -5.19 9.45 -20.58
C ASN A 28 -3.70 9.49 -20.22
N PHE A 29 -2.90 10.28 -20.94
CA PHE A 29 -1.50 10.53 -20.61
C PHE A 29 -1.36 11.19 -19.25
N ALA A 30 -2.05 12.32 -19.03
CA ALA A 30 -2.00 13.02 -17.75
C ALA A 30 -2.43 12.14 -16.57
N LEU A 31 -3.46 11.30 -16.76
CA LEU A 31 -3.91 10.35 -15.75
C LEU A 31 -2.87 9.25 -15.50
N PHE A 32 -2.27 8.68 -16.54
CA PHE A 32 -1.22 7.65 -16.43
C PHE A 32 0.00 8.18 -15.66
N GLU A 33 0.48 9.37 -16.00
CA GLU A 33 1.61 10.01 -15.31
C GLU A 33 1.28 10.32 -13.86
N SER A 34 0.08 10.85 -13.59
CA SER A 34 -0.36 11.16 -12.22
C SER A 34 -0.43 9.91 -11.34
N LEU A 35 -1.01 8.82 -11.86
CA LEU A 35 -1.07 7.54 -11.16
C LEU A 35 0.33 6.94 -10.94
N THR A 36 1.21 7.06 -11.94
CA THR A 36 2.61 6.59 -11.83
C THR A 36 3.36 7.34 -10.74
N VAL A 37 3.26 8.67 -10.70
CA VAL A 37 3.89 9.49 -9.64
C VAL A 37 3.33 9.11 -8.26
N LEU A 38 2.02 8.98 -8.12
CA LEU A 38 1.40 8.60 -6.84
C LEU A 38 1.81 7.19 -6.38
N ALA A 39 1.88 6.23 -7.31
CA ALA A 39 2.34 4.87 -7.03
C ALA A 39 3.80 4.86 -6.58
N LEU A 40 4.70 5.56 -7.29
CA LEU A 40 6.12 5.65 -6.96
C LEU A 40 6.34 6.35 -5.61
N LEU A 41 5.66 7.47 -5.35
CA LEU A 41 5.74 8.17 -4.07
C LEU A 41 5.27 7.28 -2.92
N SER A 42 4.16 6.57 -3.10
CA SER A 42 3.63 5.64 -2.09
C SER A 42 4.61 4.48 -1.85
N HIS A 43 5.18 3.91 -2.91
CA HIS A 43 6.17 2.84 -2.83
C HIS A 43 7.42 3.29 -2.05
N VAL A 44 8.02 4.42 -2.45
CA VAL A 44 9.19 4.98 -1.77
C VAL A 44 8.89 5.29 -0.30
N LYS A 45 7.72 5.84 0.00
CA LYS A 45 7.29 6.07 1.38
C LYS A 45 7.16 4.76 2.17
N THR A 46 6.57 3.71 1.61
CA THR A 46 6.52 2.40 2.29
C THR A 46 7.92 1.82 2.52
N MET A 47 8.82 1.92 1.53
CA MET A 47 10.18 1.40 1.62
C MET A 47 11.00 2.09 2.72
N LEU A 48 10.94 3.43 2.76
CA LEU A 48 11.87 4.23 3.56
C LEU A 48 11.31 4.64 4.93
N THR A 49 10.01 4.51 5.15
CA THR A 49 9.42 4.82 6.47
C THR A 49 9.68 3.69 7.44
N ASP A 50 10.11 4.02 8.66
CA ASP A 50 10.20 3.03 9.74
C ASP A 50 8.82 2.41 10.00
N PRO A 51 8.68 1.08 9.98
CA PRO A 51 7.36 0.43 10.08
C PRO A 51 6.76 0.47 11.48
N GLY A 52 7.41 1.12 12.45
CA GLY A 52 7.03 1.11 13.87
C GLY A 52 7.92 0.17 14.67
N SER A 53 9.24 0.27 14.48
CA SER A 53 10.24 -0.53 15.17
C SER A 53 10.20 -0.31 16.68
N VAL A 54 10.31 -1.40 17.44
CA VAL A 54 10.44 -1.37 18.90
C VAL A 54 11.92 -1.30 19.26
N PRO A 55 12.34 -0.37 20.15
CA PRO A 55 13.72 -0.28 20.61
C PRO A 55 14.23 -1.61 21.20
N LYS A 56 15.44 -2.02 20.81
CA LYS A 56 16.12 -3.18 21.39
C LYS A 56 16.57 -2.86 22.82
N GLY A 57 16.69 -3.89 23.66
CA GLY A 57 17.23 -3.75 25.02
C GLY A 57 16.35 -3.01 26.02
N ASN A 58 15.12 -2.61 25.65
CA ASN A 58 14.23 -1.91 26.58
C ASN A 58 13.64 -2.81 27.68
N ALA A 59 13.91 -4.13 27.67
CA ALA A 59 13.49 -5.05 28.72
C ALA A 59 14.46 -5.09 29.91
N THR A 60 14.69 -3.93 30.52
CA THR A 60 15.37 -3.81 31.82
C THR A 60 14.44 -4.20 32.96
N GLU A 61 14.99 -4.63 34.09
CA GLU A 61 14.20 -4.95 35.29
C GLU A 61 13.34 -3.74 35.71
N GLU A 62 13.94 -2.56 35.76
CA GLU A 62 13.25 -1.30 36.05
C GLU A 62 12.04 -1.04 35.12
N ASN A 63 12.19 -1.25 33.81
CA ASN A 63 11.09 -1.02 32.86
C ASN A 63 9.99 -2.07 33.01
N ILE A 64 10.34 -3.31 33.36
CA ILE A 64 9.38 -4.38 33.62
C ILE A 64 8.59 -4.07 34.90
N GLU A 65 9.28 -3.69 35.99
CA GLU A 65 8.65 -3.31 37.25
C GLU A 65 7.72 -2.10 37.08
N ARG A 66 8.18 -1.05 36.39
CA ARG A 66 7.36 0.12 36.06
C ARG A 66 6.07 -0.26 35.32
N LEU A 67 6.16 -1.15 34.33
CA LEU A 67 4.98 -1.60 33.58
C LEU A 67 4.05 -2.48 34.42
N GLN A 68 4.58 -3.36 35.27
CA GLN A 68 3.78 -4.16 36.18
C GLN A 68 3.04 -3.31 37.20
N ALA A 69 3.67 -2.23 37.68
CA ALA A 69 3.06 -1.26 38.58
C ALA A 69 1.98 -0.40 37.89
N ALA A 70 2.18 -0.03 36.62
CA ALA A 70 1.23 0.78 35.85
C ALA A 70 0.03 -0.03 35.32
N GLU A 71 0.26 -1.29 34.96
CA GLU A 71 -0.75 -2.16 34.36
C GLU A 71 -1.03 -3.38 35.24
N GLU A 72 -1.65 -3.13 36.40
CA GLU A 72 -2.04 -4.17 37.36
C GLU A 72 -2.75 -5.32 36.62
N PHE A 73 -2.19 -6.53 36.72
CA PHE A 73 -2.68 -7.78 36.11
C PHE A 73 -2.48 -7.99 34.59
N LYS A 74 -1.61 -7.25 33.89
CA LYS A 74 -1.25 -7.57 32.50
C LYS A 74 0.03 -8.40 32.36
N VAL A 75 -0.05 -9.46 31.55
CA VAL A 75 1.12 -10.28 31.17
C VAL A 75 2.02 -9.47 30.23
N ILE A 76 3.28 -9.27 30.65
CA ILE A 76 4.30 -8.61 29.84
C ILE A 76 4.98 -9.64 28.93
N TYR A 77 4.90 -9.41 27.62
CA TYR A 77 5.58 -10.25 26.64
C TYR A 77 6.97 -9.69 26.33
N LYS A 78 7.99 -10.54 26.27
CA LYS A 78 9.37 -10.18 25.90
C LYS A 78 9.78 -10.85 24.59
N CYS A 79 10.61 -10.16 23.80
CA CYS A 79 11.38 -10.74 22.73
C CYS A 79 12.75 -11.13 23.25
N GLN A 80 13.09 -12.42 23.19
CA GLN A 80 14.42 -12.89 23.60
C GLN A 80 15.53 -12.41 22.65
N LYS A 81 15.26 -12.37 21.33
CA LYS A 81 16.23 -11.93 20.32
C LYS A 81 16.57 -10.44 20.42
N CYS A 82 15.55 -9.60 20.61
CA CYS A 82 15.73 -8.15 20.72
C CYS A 82 16.02 -7.67 22.15
N CYS A 83 15.94 -8.55 23.14
CA CYS A 83 15.87 -8.19 24.56
C CYS A 83 14.90 -7.03 24.82
N SER A 84 13.73 -7.07 24.16
CA SER A 84 12.77 -5.95 24.17
C SER A 84 11.41 -6.37 24.71
N ILE A 85 10.75 -5.48 25.44
CA ILE A 85 9.36 -5.64 25.84
C ILE A 85 8.50 -5.45 24.58
N LYS A 86 7.63 -6.42 24.29
CA LYS A 86 6.76 -6.42 23.12
C LYS A 86 5.47 -5.68 23.46
N PRO A 87 5.20 -4.51 22.83
CA PRO A 87 3.86 -3.93 22.83
C PRO A 87 2.81 -4.96 22.37
N ARG A 88 1.54 -4.72 22.72
CA ARG A 88 0.43 -5.52 22.18
C ARG A 88 0.51 -5.55 20.66
N ARG A 89 0.35 -6.75 20.08
CA ARG A 89 0.39 -7.00 18.62
C ARG A 89 1.73 -6.71 17.94
N ALA A 90 2.81 -6.56 18.71
CA ALA A 90 4.15 -6.48 18.13
C ALA A 90 4.71 -7.89 17.86
N HIS A 91 5.28 -8.08 16.67
CA HIS A 91 5.91 -9.35 16.28
C HIS A 91 7.37 -9.12 15.87
N HIS A 92 8.21 -10.13 16.09
CA HIS A 92 9.62 -10.08 15.68
C HIS A 92 9.73 -10.54 14.22
N CYS A 93 10.26 -9.69 13.35
CA CYS A 93 10.62 -10.07 11.99
C CYS A 93 12.09 -10.52 11.98
N SER A 94 12.33 -11.77 11.58
CA SER A 94 13.69 -12.30 11.45
C SER A 94 14.48 -11.67 10.31
N VAL A 95 13.83 -11.22 9.24
CA VAL A 95 14.48 -10.57 8.10
C VAL A 95 14.96 -9.17 8.46
N CYS A 96 14.12 -8.38 9.14
CA CYS A 96 14.49 -7.04 9.59
C CYS A 96 15.30 -7.03 10.90
N ASP A 97 15.41 -8.18 11.58
CA ASP A 97 16.02 -8.37 12.90
C ASP A 97 15.55 -7.36 13.97
N ARG A 98 14.24 -7.15 14.06
CA ARG A 98 13.61 -6.24 15.03
C ARG A 98 12.14 -6.58 15.26
N CYS A 99 11.63 -6.12 16.39
CA CYS A 99 10.18 -6.18 16.66
C CYS A 99 9.49 -4.99 16.01
N ILE A 100 8.37 -5.24 15.32
CA ILE A 100 7.56 -4.23 14.64
C ILE A 100 6.18 -4.16 15.30
N ARG A 101 5.71 -2.95 15.62
CA ARG A 101 4.38 -2.68 16.17
C ARG A 101 3.29 -2.94 15.14
N ARG A 102 2.22 -3.63 15.57
CA ARG A 102 1.12 -4.09 14.71
C ARG A 102 1.64 -4.64 13.37
N MET A 103 2.65 -5.51 13.47
CA MET A 103 3.28 -6.09 12.29
C MET A 103 2.24 -6.86 11.49
N ASP A 104 2.15 -6.54 10.20
CA ASP A 104 1.33 -7.29 9.27
C ASP A 104 2.20 -8.38 8.60
N HIS A 105 3.18 -7.97 7.79
CA HIS A 105 4.13 -8.89 7.17
C HIS A 105 5.45 -8.20 6.81
N HIS A 106 6.45 -9.01 6.47
CA HIS A 106 7.63 -8.53 5.76
C HIS A 106 7.37 -8.61 4.25
N CYS A 107 7.51 -7.50 3.52
CA CYS A 107 7.25 -7.45 2.10
C CYS A 107 8.57 -7.30 1.32
N PRO A 108 9.00 -8.33 0.57
CA PRO A 108 10.22 -8.24 -0.23
C PRO A 108 10.15 -7.14 -1.30
N TRP A 109 8.96 -6.86 -1.84
CA TRP A 109 8.74 -5.87 -2.92
C TRP A 109 8.92 -4.42 -2.50
N VAL A 110 8.83 -4.14 -1.20
CA VAL A 110 9.15 -2.83 -0.62
C VAL A 110 10.41 -2.89 0.25
N ASN A 111 11.10 -4.04 0.25
CA ASN A 111 12.30 -4.30 1.05
C ASN A 111 12.19 -3.79 2.51
N ASN A 112 11.01 -3.94 3.11
CA ASN A 112 10.71 -3.43 4.44
C ASN A 112 9.55 -4.23 5.05
N CYS A 113 9.39 -4.16 6.37
CA CYS A 113 8.16 -4.61 7.02
C CYS A 113 7.02 -3.64 6.72
N VAL A 114 5.81 -4.17 6.69
CA VAL A 114 4.56 -3.40 6.76
C VAL A 114 4.04 -3.50 8.20
N GLY A 115 3.90 -2.35 8.84
CA GLY A 115 3.44 -2.24 10.23
C GLY A 115 2.71 -0.92 10.45
N GLU A 116 2.42 -0.62 11.71
CA GLU A 116 1.57 0.51 12.10
C GLU A 116 1.93 1.84 11.42
N ALA A 117 3.23 2.16 11.34
CA ALA A 117 3.69 3.48 10.90
C ALA A 117 3.87 3.62 9.38
N ASN A 118 3.71 2.55 8.59
CA ASN A 118 3.80 2.62 7.12
C ASN A 118 2.67 1.89 6.37
N GLN A 119 1.72 1.29 7.09
CA GLN A 119 0.58 0.56 6.51
C GLN A 119 -0.24 1.44 5.55
N LYS A 120 -0.50 2.71 5.91
CA LYS A 120 -1.18 3.67 5.02
C LYS A 120 -0.53 3.74 3.63
N TYR A 121 0.79 3.92 3.59
CA TYR A 121 1.54 4.03 2.34
C TYR A 121 1.48 2.76 1.52
N PHE A 122 1.52 1.60 2.19
CA PHE A 122 1.39 0.31 1.51
C PHE A 122 0.01 0.11 0.88
N VAL A 123 -1.06 0.52 1.57
CA VAL A 123 -2.41 0.48 1.02
C VAL A 123 -2.55 1.43 -0.18
N LEU A 124 -1.99 2.64 -0.10
CA LEU A 124 -1.97 3.57 -1.24
C LEU A 124 -1.15 3.04 -2.41
N PHE A 125 0.01 2.45 -2.14
CA PHE A 125 0.85 1.83 -3.17
C PHE A 125 0.08 0.75 -3.94
N THR A 126 -0.54 -0.20 -3.23
CA THR A 126 -1.34 -1.26 -3.86
C THR A 126 -2.56 -0.73 -4.62
N LEU A 127 -3.25 0.28 -4.08
CA LEU A 127 -4.35 0.97 -4.78
C LEU A 127 -3.87 1.62 -6.09
N TYR A 128 -2.81 2.42 -6.05
CA TYR A 128 -2.35 3.17 -7.21
C TYR A 128 -1.78 2.28 -8.30
N ILE A 129 -1.10 1.18 -7.95
CA ILE A 129 -0.67 0.19 -8.95
C ILE A 129 -1.88 -0.52 -9.56
N ALA A 130 -2.92 -0.85 -8.79
CA ALA A 130 -4.13 -1.46 -9.33
C ALA A 130 -4.82 -0.54 -10.34
N LEU A 131 -5.03 0.74 -9.96
CA LEU A 131 -5.60 1.76 -10.83
C LEU A 131 -4.77 2.00 -12.09
N LEU A 132 -3.44 2.11 -11.95
CA LEU A 132 -2.52 2.25 -13.08
C LEU A 132 -2.61 1.06 -14.03
N SER A 133 -2.71 -0.16 -13.49
CA SER A 133 -2.82 -1.39 -14.28
C SER A 133 -4.14 -1.45 -15.04
N PHE A 134 -5.27 -1.16 -14.40
CA PHE A 134 -6.57 -1.09 -15.08
C PHE A 134 -6.60 0.00 -16.15
N HIS A 135 -5.98 1.15 -15.89
CA HIS A 135 -5.85 2.24 -16.86
C HIS A 135 -5.00 1.84 -18.07
N ALA A 136 -3.87 1.16 -17.84
CA ALA A 136 -3.03 0.63 -18.91
C ALA A 136 -3.78 -0.41 -19.78
N LEU A 137 -4.61 -1.27 -19.18
CA LEU A 137 -5.48 -2.19 -19.92
C LEU A 137 -6.48 -1.45 -20.80
N TYR A 138 -7.17 -0.46 -20.22
CA TYR A 138 -8.13 0.35 -20.96
C TYR A 138 -7.47 1.04 -22.18
N TRP A 139 -6.37 1.74 -21.95
CA TRP A 139 -5.71 2.51 -23.00
C TRP A 139 -5.06 1.59 -24.05
N GLY A 140 -4.48 0.46 -23.63
CA GLY A 140 -3.95 -0.56 -24.54
C GLY A 140 -5.02 -1.19 -25.42
N ILE A 141 -6.18 -1.55 -24.86
CA ILE A 141 -7.33 -2.08 -25.62
C ILE A 141 -7.83 -1.03 -26.60
N TRP A 142 -7.98 0.22 -26.15
CA TRP A 142 -8.39 1.32 -27.02
C TRP A 142 -7.46 1.48 -28.23
N GLN A 143 -6.14 1.51 -27.99
CA GLN A 143 -5.15 1.60 -29.08
C GLN A 143 -5.23 0.40 -30.02
N PHE A 144 -5.37 -0.82 -29.47
CA PHE A 144 -5.52 -2.02 -30.28
C PHE A 144 -6.75 -1.95 -31.19
N LEU A 145 -7.91 -1.57 -30.64
CA LEU A 145 -9.15 -1.45 -31.41
C LEU A 145 -9.09 -0.37 -32.49
N LEU A 146 -8.38 0.74 -32.25
CA LEU A 146 -8.16 1.78 -33.27
C LEU A 146 -7.30 1.30 -34.44
N CYS A 147 -6.36 0.38 -34.18
CA CYS A 147 -5.37 -0.07 -35.15
C CYS A 147 -5.75 -1.38 -35.84
N VAL A 148 -6.64 -2.18 -35.24
CA VAL A 148 -7.22 -3.35 -35.89
C VAL A 148 -8.01 -2.90 -37.13
N GLY A 149 -7.59 -3.38 -38.30
CA GLY A 149 -8.21 -3.05 -39.58
C GLY A 149 -7.65 -1.82 -40.30
N LYS A 150 -6.67 -1.12 -39.72
CA LYS A 150 -5.90 -0.04 -40.38
C LYS A 150 -4.49 -0.50 -40.77
N GLU A 151 -3.82 0.26 -41.64
CA GLU A 151 -2.39 0.11 -41.85
C GLU A 151 -1.63 0.54 -40.59
N TRP A 152 -0.91 -0.40 -39.98
CA TRP A 152 -0.23 -0.21 -38.68
C TRP A 152 0.83 0.88 -38.68
N GLN A 153 1.34 1.27 -39.86
CA GLN A 153 2.30 2.38 -40.00
C GLN A 153 1.67 3.73 -39.59
N SER A 154 0.35 3.85 -39.64
CA SER A 154 -0.39 5.04 -39.19
C SER A 154 -0.70 5.03 -37.68
N CYS A 155 -0.25 3.99 -36.97
CA CYS A 155 -0.65 3.69 -35.60
C CYS A 155 0.50 3.72 -34.59
N SER A 156 1.74 3.75 -35.06
CA SER A 156 2.94 3.77 -34.22
C SER A 156 4.17 4.09 -35.05
N ASN A 157 5.20 4.64 -34.41
CA ASN A 157 6.53 4.85 -35.04
C ASN A 157 7.31 3.53 -35.21
N LEU A 158 6.78 2.42 -34.68
CA LEU A 158 7.34 1.09 -34.77
C LEU A 158 6.59 0.31 -35.87
N GLY A 159 7.27 -0.63 -36.52
CA GLY A 159 6.62 -1.52 -37.47
C GLY A 159 5.55 -2.41 -36.80
N PRO A 160 4.59 -2.95 -37.57
CA PRO A 160 3.48 -3.75 -37.06
C PRO A 160 3.85 -4.84 -36.03
N PRO A 161 4.91 -5.66 -36.24
CA PRO A 161 5.25 -6.71 -35.27
C PRO A 161 5.78 -6.12 -33.95
N GLY A 162 6.52 -5.02 -33.98
CA GLY A 162 7.04 -4.37 -32.77
C GLY A 162 5.92 -3.81 -31.90
N THR A 163 5.01 -3.07 -32.50
CA THR A 163 3.85 -2.47 -31.81
C THR A 163 2.93 -3.52 -31.21
N THR A 164 2.63 -4.58 -31.98
CA THR A 164 1.79 -5.67 -31.50
C THR A 164 2.41 -6.37 -30.30
N LEU A 165 3.71 -6.72 -30.37
CA LEU A 165 4.42 -7.37 -29.26
C LEU A 165 4.44 -6.47 -28.02
N MET A 166 4.70 -5.17 -28.19
CA MET A 166 4.74 -4.22 -27.08
C MET A 166 3.38 -4.11 -26.37
N LEU A 167 2.29 -4.05 -27.14
CA LEU A 167 0.94 -4.04 -26.58
C LEU A 167 0.60 -5.36 -25.88
N ILE A 168 0.94 -6.52 -26.46
CA ILE A 168 0.69 -7.83 -25.82
C ILE A 168 1.39 -7.92 -24.46
N PHE A 169 2.68 -7.55 -24.39
CA PHE A 169 3.42 -7.59 -23.13
C PHE A 169 2.90 -6.55 -22.13
N LEU A 170 2.49 -5.36 -22.57
CA LEU A 170 1.84 -4.37 -21.70
C LEU A 170 0.54 -4.93 -21.10
N MET A 171 -0.30 -5.56 -21.93
CA MET A 171 -1.56 -6.16 -21.50
C MET A 171 -1.32 -7.29 -20.51
N PHE A 172 -0.34 -8.17 -20.78
CA PHE A 172 0.01 -9.25 -19.87
C PHE A 172 0.51 -8.73 -18.53
N GLU A 173 1.45 -7.78 -18.53
CA GLU A 173 1.93 -7.13 -17.31
C GLU A 173 0.77 -6.49 -16.53
N ALA A 174 -0.06 -5.70 -17.20
CA ALA A 174 -1.16 -4.99 -16.55
C ALA A 174 -2.21 -5.94 -15.98
N ILE A 175 -2.53 -7.07 -16.62
CA ILE A 175 -3.44 -8.08 -16.04
C ILE A 175 -2.84 -8.67 -14.76
N LEU A 176 -1.58 -9.08 -14.79
CA LEU A 176 -0.92 -9.69 -13.64
C LEU A 176 -0.90 -8.75 -12.43
N PHE A 177 -0.48 -7.50 -12.64
CA PHE A 177 -0.43 -6.52 -11.57
C PHE A 177 -1.82 -6.08 -11.12
N ALA A 178 -2.80 -5.93 -12.02
CA ALA A 178 -4.17 -5.60 -11.65
C ALA A 178 -4.75 -6.65 -10.69
N ILE A 179 -4.61 -7.94 -11.01
CA ILE A 179 -5.14 -9.02 -10.15
C ILE A 179 -4.39 -9.03 -8.81
N PHE A 180 -3.06 -9.10 -8.86
CA PHE A 180 -2.24 -9.22 -7.65
C PHE A 180 -2.48 -8.04 -6.69
N THR A 181 -2.43 -6.81 -7.19
CA THR A 181 -2.56 -5.62 -6.35
C THR A 181 -3.99 -5.35 -5.90
N SER A 182 -5.01 -5.73 -6.68
CA SER A 182 -6.41 -5.66 -6.23
C SER A 182 -6.68 -6.61 -5.06
N VAL A 183 -6.16 -7.83 -5.12
CA VAL A 183 -6.29 -8.80 -4.01
C VAL A 183 -5.55 -8.31 -2.77
N MET A 184 -4.32 -7.81 -2.92
CA MET A 184 -3.57 -7.25 -1.80
C MET A 184 -4.24 -6.02 -1.19
N PHE A 185 -4.76 -5.11 -2.02
CA PHE A 185 -5.51 -3.95 -1.55
C PHE A 185 -6.76 -4.36 -0.78
N GLY A 186 -7.55 -5.29 -1.32
CA GLY A 186 -8.77 -5.79 -0.68
C GLY A 186 -8.50 -6.51 0.65
N THR A 187 -7.45 -7.32 0.71
CA THR A 187 -7.05 -8.01 1.96
C THR A 187 -6.54 -7.04 3.01
N GLN A 188 -5.76 -6.01 2.65
CA GLN A 188 -5.35 -4.96 3.59
C GLN A 188 -6.55 -4.16 4.12
N LEU A 189 -7.47 -3.75 3.24
CA LEU A 189 -8.68 -3.07 3.68
C LEU A 189 -9.54 -3.94 4.60
N SER A 190 -9.68 -5.23 4.27
CA SER A 190 -10.41 -6.19 5.12
C SER A 190 -9.74 -6.33 6.48
N ALA A 191 -8.42 -6.49 6.52
CA ALA A 191 -7.65 -6.57 7.75
C ALA A 191 -7.85 -5.32 8.62
N ILE A 192 -7.73 -4.12 8.05
CA ILE A 192 -7.96 -2.85 8.76
C ILE A 192 -9.41 -2.74 9.26
N CYS A 193 -10.40 -3.05 8.42
CA CYS A 193 -11.81 -2.97 8.81
C CYS A 193 -12.17 -3.96 9.93
N SER A 194 -11.54 -5.14 9.94
CA SER A 194 -11.75 -6.18 10.94
C SER A 194 -10.91 -6.03 12.20
N ASP A 195 -9.99 -5.06 12.24
CA ASP A 195 -8.85 -4.92 13.16
C ASP A 195 -9.21 -4.80 14.66
N GLU A 196 -9.84 -5.83 15.21
CA GLU A 196 -10.29 -5.90 16.59
C GLU A 196 -9.43 -6.89 17.39
N THR A 197 -9.09 -6.49 18.61
CA THR A 197 -8.46 -7.37 19.58
C THR A 197 -9.49 -8.27 20.25
N ALA A 198 -9.07 -9.44 20.75
CA ALA A 198 -9.96 -10.37 21.48
C ALA A 198 -10.69 -9.70 22.68
N ILE A 199 -10.09 -8.67 23.29
CA ILE A 199 -10.73 -7.90 24.37
C ILE A 199 -11.84 -7.00 23.83
N GLU A 200 -11.64 -6.41 22.64
CA GLU A 200 -12.67 -5.62 21.94
C GLU A 200 -13.78 -6.52 21.41
N SER A 201 -13.47 -7.76 21.02
CA SER A 201 -14.48 -8.75 20.63
C SER A 201 -15.31 -9.26 21.81
N LEU A 202 -14.79 -9.23 23.04
CA LEU A 202 -15.51 -9.65 24.25
C LEU A 202 -16.44 -8.57 24.83
N LYS A 203 -16.17 -7.28 24.58
CA LYS A 203 -17.08 -6.16 24.94
C LYS A 203 -18.28 -6.02 24.00
N ARG A 204 -18.40 -6.93 23.02
CA ARG A 204 -19.20 -6.81 21.79
C ARG A 204 -20.61 -7.43 21.93
N GLY A 205 -21.24 -7.19 23.08
CA GLY A 205 -22.54 -7.77 23.45
C GLY A 205 -23.78 -7.14 22.81
N SER A 206 -23.67 -6.10 21.97
CA SER A 206 -24.86 -5.51 21.32
C SER A 206 -24.59 -4.85 19.95
N GLU A 207 -25.20 -5.44 18.91
CA GLU A 207 -25.69 -4.80 17.67
C GLU A 207 -24.71 -4.36 16.55
N ASP A 208 -25.15 -4.58 15.30
CA ASP A 208 -24.49 -4.23 14.03
C ASP A 208 -24.11 -2.74 13.89
N ARG A 209 -24.75 -1.84 14.64
CA ARG A 209 -24.39 -0.41 14.70
C ARG A 209 -22.97 -0.21 15.26
N GLN A 210 -22.52 -1.11 16.14
CA GLN A 210 -21.18 -1.09 16.71
C GLN A 210 -20.12 -1.54 15.70
N LYS A 211 -20.46 -2.44 14.75
CA LYS A 211 -19.58 -2.83 13.62
C LYS A 211 -19.31 -1.65 12.68
N VAL A 212 -20.33 -0.85 12.36
CA VAL A 212 -20.17 0.33 11.48
C VAL A 212 -19.30 1.42 12.11
N LEU A 213 -19.44 1.62 13.42
CA LEU A 213 -18.60 2.55 14.19
C LEU A 213 -17.16 2.02 14.36
N SER A 214 -16.98 0.70 14.44
CA SER A 214 -15.68 0.03 14.58
C SER A 214 -14.81 0.22 13.33
N TRP A 215 -15.29 -0.16 12.13
CA TRP A 215 -14.47 -0.04 10.91
C TRP A 215 -14.11 1.41 10.57
N LYS A 216 -15.02 2.37 10.81
CA LYS A 216 -14.71 3.80 10.61
C LYS A 216 -13.56 4.24 11.50
N LYS A 217 -13.57 3.87 12.79
CA LYS A 217 -12.48 4.19 13.72
C LYS A 217 -11.18 3.53 13.29
N ASN A 218 -11.21 2.28 12.85
CA ASN A 218 -10.01 1.57 12.41
C ASN A 218 -9.40 2.23 11.17
N MET A 219 -10.23 2.57 10.17
CA MET A 219 -9.78 3.31 8.99
C MET A 219 -9.20 4.68 9.36
N GLN A 220 -9.86 5.43 10.26
CA GLN A 220 -9.33 6.70 10.77
C GLN A 220 -7.99 6.54 11.50
N SER A 221 -7.77 5.41 12.19
CA SER A 221 -6.52 5.13 12.88
C SER A 221 -5.35 4.88 11.94
N VAL A 222 -5.60 4.34 10.73
CA VAL A 222 -4.55 4.09 9.73
C VAL A 222 -4.32 5.33 8.85
N PHE A 223 -5.40 5.92 8.35
CA PHE A 223 -5.33 7.00 7.35
C PHE A 223 -5.25 8.41 7.94
N GLY A 224 -5.58 8.56 9.22
CA GLY A 224 -5.50 9.80 9.98
C GLY A 224 -6.75 10.66 9.86
N GLY A 225 -7.47 10.81 10.97
CA GLY A 225 -8.63 11.71 11.08
C GLY A 225 -9.82 11.29 10.18
N PRO A 226 -10.85 12.14 10.05
CA PRO A 226 -12.04 11.82 9.25
C PRO A 226 -11.71 11.61 7.77
N CYS A 227 -12.57 10.84 7.10
CA CYS A 227 -12.46 10.56 5.66
C CYS A 227 -12.35 11.88 4.87
N SER A 228 -11.25 12.04 4.15
CA SER A 228 -10.93 13.24 3.39
C SER A 228 -9.96 12.90 2.27
N LEU A 229 -9.74 13.82 1.33
CA LEU A 229 -8.74 13.67 0.25
C LEU A 229 -7.32 13.42 0.78
N ARG A 230 -7.05 13.75 2.05
CA ARG A 230 -5.76 13.46 2.73
C ARG A 230 -5.49 11.96 2.89
N TRP A 231 -6.53 11.13 2.88
CA TRP A 231 -6.38 9.68 2.95
C TRP A 231 -5.66 9.14 1.72
N LEU A 232 -5.91 9.74 0.56
CA LEU A 232 -5.30 9.38 -0.71
C LEU A 232 -3.92 10.03 -0.91
N ASN A 233 -3.56 11.03 -0.10
CA ASN A 233 -2.28 11.72 -0.29
C ASN A 233 -1.12 10.97 0.42
N PRO A 234 -0.14 10.42 -0.32
CA PRO A 234 1.01 9.73 0.27
C PRO A 234 2.04 10.67 0.91
N LEU A 235 1.92 11.98 0.74
CA LEU A 235 2.77 12.96 1.40
C LEU A 235 2.28 13.29 2.81
N VAL A 236 1.03 12.95 3.14
CA VAL A 236 0.48 13.15 4.48
C VAL A 236 0.89 11.99 5.37
N GLU A 237 1.53 12.30 6.50
CA GLU A 237 1.94 11.32 7.50
C GLU A 237 0.75 10.48 7.99
N PRO A 238 0.95 9.17 8.22
CA PRO A 238 -0.05 8.34 8.85
C PRO A 238 -0.22 8.77 10.30
N TYR A 239 -1.38 8.44 10.87
CA TYR A 239 -1.55 8.57 12.30
C TYR A 239 -0.74 7.48 12.99
N VAL A 240 0.34 7.87 13.68
CA VAL A 240 1.12 6.95 14.51
C VAL A 240 0.57 7.07 15.92
N SER A 241 0.02 5.97 16.46
CA SER A 241 -0.33 5.96 17.88
C SER A 241 0.95 6.19 18.68
N LYS A 242 0.89 7.09 19.68
CA LYS A 242 2.00 7.29 20.61
C LYS A 242 2.41 5.90 21.15
N PRO A 243 3.70 5.56 21.17
CA PRO A 243 4.16 4.31 21.77
C PRO A 243 3.53 4.16 23.16
N ALA A 244 3.09 2.95 23.51
CA ALA A 244 2.64 2.68 24.89
C ALA A 244 3.76 2.91 25.94
N PHE A 245 5.00 3.07 25.50
CA PHE A 245 6.15 3.47 26.32
C PHE A 245 6.34 4.99 26.43
N GLU A 246 5.59 5.76 25.64
CA GLU A 246 5.57 7.23 25.60
C GLU A 246 4.37 7.80 26.38
N TYR A 247 3.76 7.00 27.27
CA TYR A 247 3.20 7.56 28.51
C TYR A 247 4.39 7.99 29.39
N SER A 248 5.17 8.94 28.87
CA SER A 248 6.30 9.57 29.50
C SER A 248 5.77 10.63 30.45
N VAL A 249 6.08 10.42 31.74
CA VAL A 249 6.41 11.41 32.77
C VAL A 249 5.31 12.41 33.15
#